data_AF-A0A2N0H612-F1
#
_entry.id   AF-A0A2N0H612-F1
#
_cell.length_a   1.000
_cell.length_b   1.000
_cell.length_c   1.000
_cell.angle_alpha   90.00
_cell.angle_beta   90.00
_cell.angle_gamma   90.00
#
_symmetry.space_group_name_H-M   'P 1'
#
loop_
_entity.id
_entity.type
_entity.pdbx_description
1 polymer ?
#
loop_
_entity_poly.entity_id
_entity_poly.type
_entity_poly.pdbx_seq_one_letter_code
_entity_poly.pdbx_strand_id
1 'polypeptide(L)'
;MPPAYSDLLAAEALSPLNGSPLVLLEADAAVPAGAVSVIVDRAGALPAVDPATCDAMVTTAFGAPAPWVTVRAERLEEQLATVAGNARARPIAAAMLARVLRLGEGLDFDAALEVESLAYSALLGGAEFRDWLGNTKRGPDGPQAADPVRYERDGQRVTLTLASPGNRNAMTAAMRDALYEALVNVLEDPGDPALLLRADGRCFSTGGALGEFGTAQDLAAAHVIRTQRSCARVLHRLGMRTEARLHGACIGSGIEVPAAAARRIAAPDLIVQLPELRMGLIPGAGGTASIARAIGRHRLMWLALGAFRIGAGQALAWGLVDDIAA
;
A
#
# COMPACT_ATOMS: atom_id res chain seq x y z
N MET A 1 -43.93 -2.65 -24.84
CA MET A 1 -42.67 -3.23 -24.37
C MET A 1 -41.74 -2.08 -24.01
N PRO A 2 -41.22 -2.01 -22.77
CA PRO A 2 -40.22 -1.00 -22.44
C PRO A 2 -38.94 -1.26 -23.25
N PRO A 3 -38.13 -0.23 -23.56
CA PRO A 3 -36.91 -0.44 -24.32
C PRO A 3 -35.97 -1.33 -23.52
N ALA A 4 -35.28 -2.24 -24.21
CA ALA A 4 -34.17 -2.99 -23.64
C ALA A 4 -33.19 -1.98 -23.03
N TYR A 5 -32.98 -2.05 -21.72
CA TYR A 5 -31.88 -1.34 -21.09
C TYR A 5 -30.59 -1.88 -21.70
N SER A 6 -30.06 -1.13 -22.66
CA SER A 6 -28.68 -1.20 -23.12
C SER A 6 -27.79 -1.14 -21.90
N ASP A 7 -26.96 -2.16 -21.73
CA ASP A 7 -25.80 -2.20 -20.86
C ASP A 7 -25.59 -0.96 -19.94
N LEU A 8 -26.09 -1.01 -18.69
CA LEU A 8 -26.08 0.18 -17.85
C LEU A 8 -24.77 0.40 -17.05
N LEU A 9 -23.83 -0.56 -17.02
CA LEU A 9 -22.46 -0.42 -16.49
C LEU A 9 -21.43 -1.48 -17.00
N ALA A 10 -21.80 -2.45 -17.84
CA ALA A 10 -20.94 -3.51 -18.37
C ALA A 10 -19.97 -3.03 -19.47
N ALA A 11 -19.17 -2.01 -19.14
CA ALA A 11 -17.93 -1.74 -19.84
C ALA A 11 -17.16 -3.06 -20.01
N GLU A 12 -17.02 -3.60 -21.22
CA GLU A 12 -16.48 -4.95 -21.48
C GLU A 12 -15.24 -5.23 -20.59
N ALA A 13 -15.43 -6.09 -19.58
CA ALA A 13 -14.82 -6.04 -18.24
C ALA A 13 -13.30 -5.72 -18.17
N LEU A 14 -12.99 -4.43 -18.20
CA LEU A 14 -11.69 -3.79 -17.94
C LEU A 14 -10.46 -4.32 -18.71
N SER A 15 -10.66 -4.66 -19.98
CA SER A 15 -9.64 -4.50 -21.03
C SER A 15 -10.36 -4.46 -22.37
N PRO A 16 -10.09 -3.47 -23.25
CA PRO A 16 -10.75 -3.38 -24.55
C PRO A 16 -10.36 -4.52 -25.50
N LEU A 17 -9.41 -5.40 -25.12
CA LEU A 17 -8.94 -6.50 -25.96
C LEU A 17 -9.54 -7.86 -25.62
N ASN A 18 -9.67 -8.18 -24.34
CA ASN A 18 -9.99 -9.54 -23.90
C ASN A 18 -11.11 -9.59 -22.86
N GLY A 19 -11.75 -8.45 -22.55
CA GLY A 19 -12.77 -8.36 -21.51
C GLY A 19 -12.28 -8.84 -20.14
N SER A 20 -10.97 -8.72 -19.86
CA SER A 20 -10.36 -9.07 -18.57
C SER A 20 -9.65 -7.86 -17.95
N PRO A 21 -9.74 -7.64 -16.62
CA PRO A 21 -9.14 -6.48 -15.94
C PRO A 21 -7.61 -6.43 -15.99
N LEU A 22 -6.99 -7.56 -16.33
CA LEU A 22 -5.55 -7.77 -16.36
C LEU A 22 -5.17 -8.51 -17.65
N VAL A 23 -4.11 -8.05 -18.30
CA VAL A 23 -3.46 -8.74 -19.42
C VAL A 23 -2.04 -9.14 -19.00
N LEU A 24 -1.75 -10.43 -19.12
CA LEU A 24 -0.39 -10.96 -19.01
C LEU A 24 0.21 -11.00 -20.41
N LEU A 25 1.37 -10.36 -20.56
CA LEU A 25 2.04 -10.18 -21.84
C LEU A 25 3.42 -10.81 -21.76
N GLU A 26 3.78 -11.62 -22.75
CA GLU A 26 5.18 -11.94 -22.97
C GLU A 26 5.93 -10.67 -23.36
N ALA A 27 7.20 -10.58 -23.02
CA ALA A 27 7.92 -9.31 -23.01
C ALA A 27 8.18 -8.66 -24.38
N ASP A 28 7.87 -9.34 -25.48
CA ASP A 28 7.90 -8.83 -26.85
C ASP A 28 6.52 -8.35 -27.35
N ALA A 29 5.46 -8.49 -26.54
CA ALA A 29 4.10 -8.15 -26.94
C ALA A 29 3.78 -6.65 -26.75
N ALA A 30 2.97 -6.10 -27.64
CA ALA A 30 2.48 -4.73 -27.55
C ALA A 30 1.55 -4.54 -26.33
N VAL A 31 1.73 -3.45 -25.58
CA VAL A 31 0.92 -3.18 -24.39
C VAL A 31 -0.40 -2.46 -24.76
N PRO A 32 -1.58 -3.00 -24.40
CA PRO A 32 -2.85 -2.41 -24.75
C PRO A 32 -3.15 -1.15 -23.93
N ALA A 33 -3.75 -0.15 -24.56
CA ALA A 33 -4.25 1.03 -23.85
C ALA A 33 -5.43 0.65 -22.92
N GLY A 34 -5.39 1.11 -21.67
CA GLY A 34 -6.53 1.06 -20.74
C GLY A 34 -6.66 -0.20 -19.87
N ALA A 35 -5.91 -1.27 -20.15
CA ALA A 35 -5.88 -2.46 -19.28
C ALA A 35 -4.80 -2.35 -18.20
N VAL A 36 -4.95 -3.12 -17.12
CA VAL A 36 -3.83 -3.43 -16.23
C VAL A 36 -2.93 -4.44 -16.94
N SER A 37 -1.63 -4.17 -17.01
CA SER A 37 -0.69 -4.93 -17.85
C SER A 37 0.53 -5.39 -17.05
N VAL A 38 0.84 -6.68 -17.17
CA VAL A 38 2.02 -7.28 -16.54
C VAL A 38 2.86 -7.93 -17.63
N ILE A 39 4.09 -7.44 -17.76
CA ILE A 39 5.10 -8.02 -18.64
C ILE A 39 5.76 -9.19 -17.91
N VAL A 40 5.86 -10.33 -18.58
CA VAL A 40 6.40 -11.57 -18.05
C VAL A 40 7.61 -12.02 -18.87
N ASP A 41 8.74 -12.20 -18.21
CA ASP A 41 9.97 -12.78 -18.75
C ASP A 41 10.24 -14.14 -18.06
N ARG A 42 9.75 -15.20 -18.69
CA ARG A 42 9.87 -16.58 -18.17
C ARG A 42 11.28 -17.13 -18.31
N ALA A 43 11.98 -16.70 -19.35
CA ALA A 43 13.32 -17.17 -19.69
C ALA A 43 14.41 -16.53 -18.81
N GLY A 44 14.09 -15.43 -18.12
CA GLY A 44 15.08 -14.68 -17.35
C GLY A 44 16.06 -13.94 -18.26
N ALA A 45 15.61 -13.54 -19.46
CA ALA A 45 16.44 -12.91 -20.48
C ALA A 45 16.58 -11.38 -20.29
N LEU A 46 15.72 -10.76 -19.48
CA LEU A 46 15.67 -9.32 -19.24
C LEU A 46 15.60 -8.48 -20.54
N PRO A 47 14.60 -8.71 -21.40
CA PRO A 47 14.45 -7.96 -22.65
C PRO A 47 14.22 -6.47 -22.39
N ALA A 48 14.62 -5.65 -23.38
CA ALA A 48 14.40 -4.21 -23.33
C ALA A 48 12.91 -3.89 -23.55
N VAL A 49 12.25 -3.40 -22.50
CA VAL A 49 10.85 -2.99 -22.50
C VAL A 49 10.76 -1.60 -21.89
N ASP A 50 10.02 -0.68 -22.52
CA ASP A 50 9.76 0.63 -21.95
C ASP A 50 8.81 0.49 -20.74
N PRO A 51 9.27 0.76 -19.50
CA PRO A 51 8.44 0.60 -18.31
C PRO A 51 7.22 1.52 -18.29
N ALA A 52 7.23 2.64 -19.05
CA ALA A 52 6.09 3.54 -19.14
C ALA A 52 4.86 2.87 -19.77
N THR A 53 5.08 1.80 -20.55
CA THR A 53 4.01 1.13 -21.28
C THR A 53 3.21 0.13 -20.44
N CYS A 54 3.74 -0.36 -19.32
CA CYS A 54 3.13 -1.42 -18.51
C CYS A 54 3.00 -1.08 -17.02
N ASP A 55 2.26 -1.88 -16.25
CA ASP A 55 2.02 -1.65 -14.82
C ASP A 55 2.90 -2.47 -13.88
N ALA A 56 3.35 -3.65 -14.31
CA ALA A 56 4.35 -4.43 -13.61
C ALA A 56 5.21 -5.22 -14.59
N MET A 57 6.44 -5.56 -14.17
CA MET A 57 7.40 -6.33 -14.96
C MET A 57 7.96 -7.43 -14.07
N VAL A 58 7.84 -8.69 -14.50
CA VAL A 58 8.17 -9.85 -13.67
C VAL A 58 9.08 -10.79 -14.45
N THR A 59 10.13 -11.28 -13.81
CA THR A 59 11.15 -12.12 -14.45
C THR A 59 11.61 -13.25 -13.54
N THR A 60 12.07 -14.35 -14.12
CA THR A 60 12.78 -15.42 -13.39
C THR A 60 14.27 -15.12 -13.18
N ALA A 61 14.80 -14.06 -13.80
CA ALA A 61 16.19 -13.65 -13.65
C ALA A 61 16.50 -13.24 -12.20
N PHE A 62 17.42 -13.95 -11.57
CA PHE A 62 17.89 -13.62 -10.23
C PHE A 62 18.66 -12.30 -10.24
N GLY A 63 18.36 -11.41 -9.28
CA GLY A 63 19.04 -10.12 -9.16
C GLY A 63 18.67 -9.11 -10.24
N ALA A 64 17.51 -9.26 -10.89
CA ALA A 64 17.04 -8.33 -11.91
C ALA A 64 16.95 -6.89 -11.35
N PRO A 65 17.41 -5.88 -12.11
CA PRO A 65 17.36 -4.49 -11.68
C PRO A 65 15.91 -3.99 -11.63
N ALA A 66 15.69 -2.88 -10.90
CA ALA A 66 14.42 -2.16 -11.03
C ALA A 66 14.19 -1.75 -12.51
N PRO A 67 12.94 -1.77 -13.00
CA PRO A 67 11.68 -1.99 -12.26
C PRO A 67 11.25 -3.47 -12.14
N TRP A 68 12.07 -4.42 -12.60
CA TRP A 68 11.71 -5.84 -12.57
C TRP A 68 11.49 -6.36 -11.15
N VAL A 69 10.51 -7.26 -11.05
CA VAL A 69 10.25 -8.12 -9.91
C VAL A 69 10.81 -9.50 -10.22
N THR A 70 11.83 -9.93 -9.49
CA THR A 70 12.31 -11.31 -9.55
C THR A 70 11.35 -12.24 -8.83
N VAL A 71 10.92 -13.30 -9.50
CA VAL A 71 10.13 -14.41 -8.94
C VAL A 71 10.85 -15.72 -9.23
N ARG A 72 10.89 -16.63 -8.25
CA ARG A 72 11.45 -17.97 -8.44
C ARG A 72 10.70 -18.71 -9.56
N ALA A 73 11.41 -19.32 -10.50
CA ALA A 73 10.83 -19.93 -11.69
C ALA A 73 9.70 -20.92 -11.36
N GLU A 74 9.90 -21.75 -10.34
CA GLU A 74 8.93 -22.73 -9.85
C GLU A 74 7.67 -22.13 -9.21
N ARG A 75 7.69 -20.84 -8.86
CA ARG A 75 6.55 -20.10 -8.29
C ARG A 75 5.90 -19.14 -9.28
N LEU A 76 6.49 -18.94 -10.46
CA LEU A 76 6.04 -17.90 -11.38
C LEU A 76 4.58 -18.10 -11.80
N GLU A 77 4.21 -19.29 -12.27
CA GLU A 77 2.84 -19.54 -12.73
C GLU A 77 1.82 -19.45 -11.60
N GLU A 78 2.16 -19.92 -10.40
CA GLU A 78 1.31 -19.81 -9.21
C GLU A 78 1.05 -18.34 -8.84
N GLN A 79 2.10 -17.51 -8.87
CA GLN A 79 1.97 -16.09 -8.56
C GLN A 79 1.22 -15.31 -9.65
N LEU A 80 1.43 -15.63 -10.92
CA LEU A 80 0.67 -15.05 -12.04
C LEU A 80 -0.82 -15.43 -11.95
N ALA A 81 -1.12 -16.69 -11.62
CA ALA A 81 -2.50 -17.14 -11.40
C ALA A 81 -3.14 -16.42 -10.20
N THR A 82 -2.38 -16.20 -9.12
CA THR A 82 -2.84 -15.44 -7.95
C THR A 82 -3.16 -13.99 -8.30
N VAL A 83 -2.26 -13.30 -9.01
CA VAL A 83 -2.44 -11.92 -9.46
C VAL A 83 -3.64 -11.80 -10.40
N ALA A 84 -3.76 -12.68 -11.38
CA ALA A 84 -4.91 -12.71 -12.29
C ALA A 84 -6.22 -13.02 -11.56
N GLY A 85 -6.21 -13.93 -10.59
CA GLY A 85 -7.37 -14.26 -9.78
C GLY A 85 -7.84 -13.08 -8.92
N ASN A 86 -6.93 -12.41 -8.23
CA ASN A 86 -7.25 -11.23 -7.42
C ASN A 86 -7.78 -10.09 -8.29
N ALA A 87 -7.14 -9.80 -9.43
CA ALA A 87 -7.59 -8.76 -10.36
C ALA A 87 -8.98 -9.08 -10.94
N ARG A 88 -9.28 -10.34 -11.28
CA ARG A 88 -10.64 -10.75 -11.72
C ARG A 88 -11.70 -10.63 -10.63
N ALA A 89 -11.33 -10.90 -9.38
CA ALA A 89 -12.25 -10.77 -8.25
C ALA A 89 -12.54 -9.31 -7.90
N ARG A 90 -11.57 -8.41 -8.12
CA ARG A 90 -11.60 -7.00 -7.72
C ARG A 90 -11.13 -6.07 -8.85
N PRO A 91 -11.80 -6.12 -10.02
CA PRO A 91 -11.35 -5.47 -11.25
C PRO A 91 -11.31 -3.93 -11.15
N ILE A 92 -12.28 -3.30 -10.48
CA ILE A 92 -12.35 -1.85 -10.33
C ILE A 92 -11.20 -1.36 -9.45
N ALA A 93 -10.95 -2.01 -8.32
CA ALA A 93 -9.83 -1.67 -7.45
C ALA A 93 -8.48 -1.87 -8.14
N ALA A 94 -8.30 -2.94 -8.93
CA ALA A 94 -7.08 -3.18 -9.69
C ALA A 94 -6.82 -2.09 -10.75
N ALA A 95 -7.84 -1.71 -11.52
CA ALA A 95 -7.74 -0.65 -12.52
C ALA A 95 -7.50 0.73 -11.88
N MET A 96 -8.17 1.01 -10.75
CA MET A 96 -7.97 2.24 -9.99
C MET A 96 -6.55 2.33 -9.45
N LEU A 97 -5.99 1.24 -8.91
CA LEU A 97 -4.61 1.18 -8.45
C LEU A 97 -3.64 1.53 -9.57
N ALA A 98 -3.76 0.89 -10.74
CA ALA A 98 -2.90 1.17 -11.89
C ALA A 98 -2.92 2.67 -12.25
N ARG A 99 -4.12 3.27 -12.28
CA ARG A 99 -4.29 4.69 -12.62
C ARG A 99 -3.69 5.62 -11.57
N VAL A 100 -3.94 5.37 -10.29
CA VAL A 100 -3.36 6.15 -9.18
C VAL A 100 -1.85 6.11 -9.24
N LEU A 101 -1.25 4.93 -9.47
CA LEU A 101 0.20 4.79 -9.55
C LEU A 101 0.81 5.48 -10.77
N ARG A 102 0.19 5.37 -11.95
CA ARG A 102 0.65 6.08 -13.16
C ARG A 102 0.56 7.61 -12.99
N LEU A 103 -0.53 8.11 -12.41
CA LEU A 103 -0.68 9.54 -12.14
C LEU A 103 0.33 10.02 -11.08
N GLY A 104 0.54 9.22 -10.04
CA GLY A 104 1.41 9.55 -8.92
C GLY A 104 2.88 9.76 -9.27
N GLU A 105 3.40 9.13 -10.33
CA GLU A 105 4.79 9.31 -10.78
C GLU A 105 5.14 10.76 -11.13
N GLY A 106 4.18 11.51 -11.68
CA GLY A 106 4.38 12.90 -12.08
C GLY A 106 4.01 13.93 -11.02
N LEU A 107 3.49 13.51 -9.86
CA LEU A 107 2.99 14.40 -8.83
C LEU A 107 3.98 14.56 -7.69
N ASP A 108 3.92 15.70 -6.98
CA ASP A 108 4.55 15.82 -5.68
C ASP A 108 3.86 14.93 -4.62
N PHE A 109 4.43 14.84 -3.43
CA PHE A 109 3.93 13.93 -2.39
C PHE A 109 2.52 14.31 -1.93
N ASP A 110 2.25 15.61 -1.76
CA ASP A 110 0.96 16.08 -1.25
C ASP A 110 -0.15 15.86 -2.28
N ALA A 111 0.10 16.17 -3.56
CA ALA A 111 -0.84 15.92 -4.64
C ALA A 111 -1.09 14.42 -4.87
N ALA A 112 -0.06 13.58 -4.76
CA ALA A 112 -0.22 12.12 -4.84
C ALA A 112 -1.12 11.58 -3.72
N LEU A 113 -1.02 12.12 -2.49
CA LEU A 113 -1.91 11.77 -1.39
C LEU A 113 -3.36 12.20 -1.63
N GLU A 114 -3.59 13.35 -2.26
CA GLU A 114 -4.95 13.78 -2.62
C GLU A 114 -5.57 12.81 -3.65
N VAL A 115 -4.82 12.44 -4.70
CA VAL A 115 -5.28 11.48 -5.72
C VAL A 115 -5.55 10.10 -5.12
N GLU A 116 -4.63 9.59 -4.30
CA GLU A 116 -4.84 8.34 -3.55
C GLU A 116 -6.13 8.42 -2.74
N SER A 117 -6.31 9.53 -2.02
CA SER A 117 -7.43 9.68 -1.12
C SER A 117 -8.78 9.79 -1.83
N LEU A 118 -8.84 10.50 -2.96
CA LEU A 118 -10.03 10.56 -3.81
C LEU A 118 -10.40 9.17 -4.35
N ALA A 119 -9.41 8.43 -4.87
CA ALA A 119 -9.60 7.08 -5.39
C ALA A 119 -10.07 6.11 -4.28
N TYR A 120 -9.44 6.14 -3.11
CA TYR A 120 -9.83 5.30 -1.97
C TYR A 120 -11.25 5.61 -1.50
N SER A 121 -11.65 6.90 -1.42
CA SER A 121 -13.03 7.28 -1.08
C SER A 121 -14.05 6.79 -2.11
N ALA A 122 -13.72 6.84 -3.40
CA ALA A 122 -14.60 6.28 -4.44
C ALA A 122 -14.77 4.76 -4.28
N LEU A 123 -13.70 4.03 -3.96
CA LEU A 123 -13.74 2.58 -3.74
C LEU A 123 -14.51 2.18 -2.47
N LEU A 124 -14.45 2.97 -1.39
CA LEU A 124 -15.27 2.77 -0.19
C LEU A 124 -16.78 2.82 -0.48
N GLY A 125 -17.21 3.59 -1.48
CA GLY A 125 -18.60 3.61 -1.95
C GLY A 125 -18.94 2.51 -2.97
N GLY A 126 -17.95 1.74 -3.40
CA GLY A 126 -18.03 0.80 -4.51
C GLY A 126 -18.69 -0.54 -4.17
N ALA A 127 -19.07 -1.29 -5.21
CA ALA A 127 -19.68 -2.61 -5.08
C ALA A 127 -18.72 -3.66 -4.50
N GLU A 128 -17.44 -3.63 -4.90
CA GLU A 128 -16.43 -4.60 -4.45
C GLU A 128 -16.19 -4.55 -2.94
N PHE A 129 -16.11 -3.34 -2.38
CA PHE A 129 -15.95 -3.16 -0.94
C PHE A 129 -17.21 -3.56 -0.16
N ARG A 130 -18.41 -3.22 -0.67
CA ARG A 130 -19.68 -3.67 -0.08
C ARG A 130 -19.81 -5.20 -0.08
N ASP A 131 -19.42 -5.85 -1.18
CA ASP A 131 -19.38 -7.31 -1.29
C ASP A 131 -18.42 -7.91 -0.26
N TRP A 132 -17.21 -7.36 -0.12
CA TRP A 132 -16.26 -7.79 0.91
C TRP A 132 -16.83 -7.64 2.33
N LEU A 133 -17.47 -6.51 2.64
CA LEU A 133 -18.11 -6.27 3.95
C LEU A 133 -19.21 -7.28 4.27
N GLY A 134 -20.01 -7.66 3.27
CA GLY A 134 -21.11 -8.62 3.43
C GLY A 134 -20.63 -10.06 3.64
N ASN A 135 -19.48 -10.43 3.07
CA ASN A 135 -19.01 -11.81 3.02
C ASN A 135 -17.83 -12.11 3.98
N THR A 136 -17.25 -11.10 4.62
CA THR A 136 -16.07 -11.27 5.47
C THR A 136 -16.43 -11.30 6.96
N LYS A 137 -16.09 -12.40 7.63
CA LYS A 137 -16.12 -12.46 9.09
C LYS A 137 -14.97 -11.63 9.65
N ARG A 138 -15.31 -10.52 10.31
CA ARG A 138 -14.36 -9.67 11.02
C ARG A 138 -14.28 -10.17 12.46
N GLY A 139 -13.13 -10.72 12.85
CA GLY A 139 -12.89 -11.03 14.25
C GLY A 139 -12.84 -9.74 15.08
N PRO A 140 -13.17 -9.79 16.38
CA PRO A 140 -12.90 -8.65 17.24
C PRO A 140 -11.41 -8.35 17.20
N ASP A 141 -11.06 -7.08 17.05
CA ASP A 141 -9.70 -6.65 17.32
C ASP A 141 -9.37 -7.00 18.78
N GLY A 142 -8.10 -7.27 19.06
CA GLY A 142 -7.66 -7.46 20.44
C GLY A 142 -7.93 -6.19 21.28
N PRO A 143 -7.71 -6.24 22.60
CA PRO A 143 -7.92 -5.07 23.44
C PRO A 143 -7.03 -3.92 22.99
N GLN A 144 -7.65 -2.77 22.70
CA GLN A 144 -6.96 -1.52 22.40
C GLN A 144 -6.51 -0.84 23.69
N ALA A 145 -5.28 -0.30 23.71
CA ALA A 145 -4.78 0.51 24.83
C ALA A 145 -5.46 1.89 24.88
N ALA A 146 -5.64 2.43 26.10
CA ALA A 146 -6.22 3.75 26.31
C ALA A 146 -5.35 4.88 25.70
N ASP A 147 -4.03 4.78 25.87
CA ASP A 147 -3.03 5.62 25.21
C ASP A 147 -2.29 4.78 24.15
N PRO A 148 -2.78 4.73 22.89
CA PRO A 148 -2.23 3.85 21.87
C PRO A 148 -0.90 4.35 21.28
N VAL A 149 -0.48 5.59 21.57
CA VAL A 149 0.82 6.15 21.17
C VAL A 149 1.50 6.75 22.37
N ARG A 150 2.70 6.25 22.68
CA ARG A 150 3.54 6.79 23.74
C ARG A 150 4.54 7.79 23.17
N TYR A 151 4.61 8.96 23.78
CA TYR A 151 5.53 10.05 23.43
C TYR A 151 6.64 10.14 24.49
N GLU A 152 7.90 10.02 24.09
CA GLU A 152 9.07 10.09 24.98
C GLU A 152 10.09 11.07 24.41
N ARG A 153 10.54 12.07 25.19
CA ARG A 153 11.58 13.03 24.79
C ARG A 153 12.85 12.84 25.60
N ASP A 154 13.97 12.75 24.91
CA ASP A 154 15.31 12.78 25.48
C ASP A 154 16.16 13.81 24.70
N GLY A 155 16.34 14.99 25.30
CA GLY A 155 17.01 16.13 24.66
C GLY A 155 16.41 16.48 23.30
N GLN A 156 17.22 16.32 22.24
CA GLN A 156 16.87 16.60 20.85
C GLN A 156 16.32 15.40 20.07
N ARG A 157 15.85 14.37 20.78
CA ARG A 157 15.21 13.21 20.19
C ARG A 157 13.83 13.00 20.81
N VAL A 158 12.84 12.79 19.96
CA VAL A 158 11.52 12.29 20.32
C VAL A 158 11.39 10.87 19.83
N THR A 159 10.88 9.99 20.68
CA THR A 159 10.48 8.64 20.33
C THR A 159 8.98 8.51 20.42
N LEU A 160 8.34 8.18 19.31
CA LEU A 160 6.94 7.79 19.25
C LEU A 160 6.85 6.27 19.16
N THR A 161 6.11 5.67 20.10
CA THR A 161 5.92 4.22 20.13
C THR A 161 4.45 3.88 19.95
N LEU A 162 4.11 3.08 18.93
CA LEU A 162 2.79 2.44 18.84
C LEU A 162 2.68 1.45 20.02
N ALA A 163 1.80 1.75 20.97
CA ALA A 163 1.77 1.16 22.30
C ALA A 163 0.46 0.41 22.58
N SER A 164 -0.13 -0.23 21.56
CA SER A 164 -1.34 -1.05 21.67
C SER A 164 -1.05 -2.51 21.26
N PRO A 165 -0.10 -3.21 21.89
CA PRO A 165 0.29 -4.56 21.47
C PRO A 165 -0.84 -5.60 21.61
N GLY A 166 -1.83 -5.34 22.48
CA GLY A 166 -3.01 -6.20 22.67
C GLY A 166 -3.83 -6.42 21.40
N ASN A 167 -3.92 -5.40 20.55
CA ASN A 167 -4.56 -5.48 19.23
C ASN A 167 -3.54 -5.50 18.07
N ARG A 168 -2.27 -5.81 18.36
CA ARG A 168 -1.16 -5.83 17.37
C ARG A 168 -0.94 -4.47 16.70
N ASN A 169 -1.15 -3.39 17.46
CA ASN A 169 -1.03 -2.00 17.00
C ASN A 169 -1.86 -1.74 15.73
N ALA A 170 -3.08 -2.29 15.67
CA ALA A 170 -4.00 -1.98 14.59
C ALA A 170 -4.29 -0.47 14.56
N MET A 171 -4.32 0.10 13.35
CA MET A 171 -4.58 1.51 13.08
C MET A 171 -6.08 1.81 13.21
N THR A 172 -6.60 1.71 14.42
CA THR A 172 -7.94 2.17 14.83
C THR A 172 -8.03 3.70 14.75
N ALA A 173 -9.23 4.26 14.83
CA ALA A 173 -9.43 5.71 14.83
C ALA A 173 -8.61 6.39 15.92
N ALA A 174 -8.67 5.87 17.15
CA ALA A 174 -7.89 6.40 18.26
C ALA A 174 -6.37 6.22 18.09
N MET A 175 -5.88 5.13 17.47
CA MET A 175 -4.46 5.01 17.12
C MET A 175 -4.04 6.07 16.07
N ARG A 176 -4.85 6.28 15.03
CA ARG A 176 -4.58 7.25 13.96
C ARG A 176 -4.59 8.68 14.47
N ASP A 177 -5.57 9.04 15.29
CA ASP A 177 -5.67 10.38 15.89
C ASP A 177 -4.50 10.66 16.84
N ALA A 178 -4.18 9.73 17.75
CA ALA A 178 -3.07 9.88 18.68
C ALA A 178 -1.71 9.97 17.94
N LEU A 179 -1.52 9.17 16.89
CA LEU A 179 -0.30 9.22 16.08
C LEU A 179 -0.19 10.54 15.32
N TYR A 180 -1.28 11.00 14.71
CA TYR A 180 -1.31 12.28 14.00
C TYR A 180 -0.96 13.45 14.93
N GLU A 181 -1.62 13.53 16.09
CA GLU A 181 -1.37 14.59 17.08
C GLU A 181 0.08 14.56 17.58
N ALA A 182 0.61 13.39 17.90
CA ALA A 182 2.00 13.24 18.32
C ALA A 182 2.99 13.64 17.22
N LEU A 183 2.73 13.28 15.96
CA LEU A 183 3.56 13.67 14.82
C LEU A 183 3.53 15.18 14.57
N VAL A 184 2.35 15.82 14.65
CA VAL A 184 2.21 17.27 14.51
C VAL A 184 2.96 17.99 15.62
N ASN A 185 2.87 17.52 16.86
CA ASN A 185 3.64 18.07 17.98
C ASN A 185 5.14 18.05 17.72
N VAL A 186 5.67 17.02 17.06
CA VAL A 186 7.09 16.95 16.67
C VAL A 186 7.39 17.88 15.49
N LEU A 187 6.50 17.95 14.50
CA LEU A 187 6.67 18.79 13.32
C LEU A 187 6.73 20.28 13.69
N GLU A 188 5.91 20.70 14.64
CA GLU A 188 5.77 22.09 15.08
C GLU A 188 6.68 22.45 16.27
N ASP A 189 7.47 21.51 16.79
CA ASP A 189 8.40 21.77 17.89
C ASP A 189 9.54 22.70 17.43
N PRO A 190 9.69 23.90 18.04
CA PRO A 190 10.72 24.87 17.65
C PRO A 190 12.15 24.39 17.96
N GLY A 191 12.30 23.36 18.80
CA GLY A 191 13.58 22.70 19.07
C GLY A 191 14.08 21.80 17.93
N ASP A 192 13.26 21.57 16.90
CA ASP A 192 13.58 20.77 15.72
C ASP A 192 14.10 19.35 16.03
N PRO A 193 13.44 18.57 16.92
CA PRO A 193 13.97 17.30 17.38
C PRO A 193 13.96 16.23 16.28
N ALA A 194 14.92 15.31 16.33
CA ALA A 194 14.89 14.09 15.56
C ALA A 194 13.76 13.17 16.05
N LEU A 195 13.06 12.49 15.13
CA LEU A 195 11.99 11.55 15.41
C LEU A 195 12.44 10.11 15.19
N LEU A 196 12.26 9.28 16.22
CA LEU A 196 12.23 7.82 16.10
C LEU A 196 10.78 7.32 16.20
N LEU A 197 10.28 6.67 15.16
CA LEU A 197 9.02 5.93 15.19
C LEU A 197 9.28 4.43 15.38
N ARG A 198 8.68 3.83 16.40
CA ARG A 198 8.77 2.39 16.71
C ARG A 198 7.43 1.86 17.22
N ALA A 199 7.40 0.59 17.60
CA ALA A 199 6.22 -0.06 18.13
C ALA A 199 6.56 -1.07 19.23
N ASP A 200 5.64 -1.27 20.18
CA ASP A 200 5.72 -2.33 21.19
C ASP A 200 5.11 -3.64 20.68
N GLY A 201 5.52 -4.75 21.29
CA GLY A 201 4.93 -6.07 21.05
C GLY A 201 5.54 -6.84 19.88
N ARG A 202 4.80 -7.84 19.38
CA ARG A 202 5.32 -8.85 18.43
C ARG A 202 5.49 -8.36 17.00
N CYS A 203 4.94 -7.20 16.67
CA CYS A 203 4.98 -6.64 15.32
C CYS A 203 4.81 -5.13 15.38
N PHE A 204 5.23 -4.46 14.30
CA PHE A 204 5.04 -3.03 14.17
C PHE A 204 3.56 -2.64 14.14
N SER A 205 2.82 -3.14 13.14
CA SER A 205 1.37 -2.92 13.02
C SER A 205 0.76 -3.85 11.97
N THR A 206 -0.43 -4.39 12.27
CA THR A 206 -1.22 -5.15 11.31
C THR A 206 -2.09 -4.29 10.38
N GLY A 207 -1.92 -2.96 10.42
CA GLY A 207 -2.64 -2.04 9.55
C GLY A 207 -4.03 -1.68 10.05
N GLY A 208 -4.92 -1.31 9.13
CA GLY A 208 -6.27 -0.83 9.45
C GLY A 208 -7.05 -1.80 10.33
N ALA A 209 -7.72 -1.27 11.35
CA ALA A 209 -8.58 -2.06 12.22
C ALA A 209 -9.83 -2.52 11.46
N LEU A 210 -9.90 -3.81 11.11
CA LEU A 210 -10.94 -4.35 10.24
C LEU A 210 -12.35 -4.14 10.82
N GLY A 211 -12.49 -4.08 12.14
CA GLY A 211 -13.76 -3.79 12.82
C GLY A 211 -14.35 -2.42 12.48
N GLU A 212 -13.51 -1.44 12.13
CA GLU A 212 -13.94 -0.08 11.77
C GLU A 212 -14.29 0.08 10.29
N PHE A 213 -13.98 -0.91 9.45
CA PHE A 213 -14.22 -0.81 8.02
C PHE A 213 -15.73 -0.73 7.73
N GLY A 214 -16.12 0.23 6.89
CA GLY A 214 -17.52 0.49 6.55
C GLY A 214 -18.33 1.27 7.61
N THR A 215 -17.68 1.79 8.65
CA THR A 215 -18.35 2.61 9.68
C THR A 215 -18.45 4.10 9.31
N ALA A 216 -17.67 4.56 8.33
CA ALA A 216 -17.74 5.95 7.86
C ALA A 216 -19.11 6.21 7.19
N GLN A 217 -19.84 7.19 7.72
CA GLN A 217 -21.17 7.56 7.21
C GLN A 217 -21.12 8.54 6.03
N ASP A 218 -20.08 9.36 5.97
CA ASP A 218 -19.86 10.35 4.92
C ASP A 218 -18.45 10.16 4.33
N LEU A 219 -18.40 9.72 3.06
CA LEU A 219 -17.15 9.45 2.35
C LEU A 219 -16.42 10.71 1.89
N ALA A 220 -17.14 11.83 1.74
CA ALA A 220 -16.54 13.14 1.45
C ALA A 220 -15.86 13.69 2.71
N ALA A 221 -16.53 13.63 3.86
CA ALA A 221 -15.90 13.93 5.14
C ALA A 221 -14.69 13.01 5.41
N ALA A 222 -14.81 11.71 5.12
CA ALA A 222 -13.70 10.77 5.25
C ALA A 222 -12.52 11.07 4.32
N HIS A 223 -12.75 11.66 3.14
CA HIS A 223 -11.68 12.16 2.25
C HIS A 223 -10.95 13.33 2.91
N VAL A 224 -11.69 14.36 3.33
CA VAL A 224 -11.13 15.57 3.96
C VAL A 224 -10.33 15.22 5.21
N ILE A 225 -10.88 14.38 6.10
CA ILE A 225 -10.21 13.97 7.33
C ILE A 225 -8.91 13.23 7.02
N ARG A 226 -8.92 12.29 6.07
CA ARG A 226 -7.74 11.47 5.74
C ARG A 226 -6.61 12.28 5.13
N THR A 227 -6.92 13.33 4.37
CA THR A 227 -5.89 14.18 3.77
C THR A 227 -5.39 15.21 4.78
N GLN A 228 -6.28 15.87 5.52
CA GLN A 228 -5.90 16.85 6.54
C GLN A 228 -5.16 16.22 7.72
N ARG A 229 -5.54 14.99 8.12
CA ARG A 229 -4.93 14.26 9.24
C ARG A 229 -4.02 13.11 8.79
N SER A 230 -3.35 13.26 7.64
CA SER A 230 -2.48 12.20 7.10
C SER A 230 -1.18 12.07 7.91
N CYS A 231 -1.01 10.97 8.62
CA CYS A 231 0.26 10.64 9.31
C CYS A 231 1.43 10.54 8.33
N ALA A 232 1.22 9.97 7.14
CA ALA A 232 2.25 9.86 6.10
C ALA A 232 2.69 11.25 5.60
N ARG A 233 1.76 12.21 5.46
CA ARG A 233 2.06 13.61 5.12
C ARG A 233 2.95 14.27 6.16
N VAL A 234 2.62 14.13 7.44
CA VAL A 234 3.41 14.72 8.53
C VAL A 234 4.80 14.09 8.59
N LEU A 235 4.91 12.76 8.50
CA LEU A 235 6.19 12.06 8.42
C LEU A 235 7.05 12.52 7.24
N HIS A 236 6.46 12.65 6.05
CA HIS A 236 7.17 13.14 4.88
C HIS A 236 7.71 14.56 5.08
N ARG A 237 6.90 15.46 5.66
CA ARG A 237 7.29 16.86 5.95
C ARG A 237 8.37 16.98 7.02
N LEU A 238 8.43 16.06 7.99
CA LEU A 238 9.53 16.00 8.95
C LEU A 238 10.88 15.70 8.26
N GLY A 239 10.85 15.04 7.09
CA GLY A 239 12.02 14.83 6.24
C GLY A 239 13.11 14.01 6.93
N MET A 240 14.37 14.43 6.76
CA MET A 240 15.57 13.73 7.27
C MET A 240 15.62 13.55 8.79
N ARG A 241 14.71 14.20 9.53
CA ARG A 241 14.57 14.02 10.97
C ARG A 241 13.97 12.67 11.37
N THR A 242 13.40 11.91 10.43
CA THR A 242 12.59 10.73 10.74
C THR A 242 13.32 9.41 10.49
N GLU A 243 13.35 8.57 11.51
CA GLU A 243 13.73 7.15 11.42
C GLU A 243 12.56 6.28 11.89
N ALA A 244 12.12 5.32 11.08
CA ALA A 244 11.17 4.29 11.45
C ALA A 244 11.88 2.95 11.67
N ARG A 245 11.63 2.30 12.81
CA ARG A 245 12.13 0.95 13.11
C ARG A 245 11.00 -0.06 13.01
N LEU A 246 11.12 -0.99 12.07
CA LEU A 246 10.08 -1.90 11.62
C LEU A 246 10.45 -3.34 12.00
N HIS A 247 9.55 -4.06 12.66
CA HIS A 247 9.75 -5.46 13.05
C HIS A 247 8.48 -6.28 12.92
N GLY A 248 8.63 -7.60 12.80
CA GLY A 248 7.50 -8.50 12.59
C GLY A 248 6.58 -8.04 11.47
N ALA A 249 5.26 -8.12 11.68
CA ALA A 249 4.28 -7.70 10.68
C ALA A 249 4.18 -6.16 10.52
N CYS A 250 4.34 -5.69 9.28
CA CYS A 250 4.02 -4.36 8.79
C CYS A 250 3.04 -4.49 7.62
N ILE A 251 1.73 -4.45 7.91
CA ILE A 251 0.69 -4.80 6.93
C ILE A 251 -0.18 -3.57 6.66
N GLY A 252 -0.52 -3.33 5.39
CA GLY A 252 -1.36 -2.19 4.97
C GLY A 252 -0.86 -0.87 5.54
N SER A 253 -1.73 -0.11 6.21
CA SER A 253 -1.35 1.15 6.86
C SER A 253 -0.17 1.04 7.84
N GLY A 254 0.14 -0.16 8.35
CA GLY A 254 1.31 -0.45 9.17
C GLY A 254 2.65 -0.40 8.44
N ILE A 255 2.69 -0.52 7.10
CA ILE A 255 3.86 -0.20 6.27
C ILE A 255 3.69 1.12 5.51
N GLU A 256 2.46 1.45 5.09
CA GLU A 256 2.22 2.64 4.25
C GLU A 256 2.61 3.95 4.94
N VAL A 257 2.28 4.08 6.23
CA VAL A 257 2.60 5.27 7.03
C VAL A 257 4.12 5.39 7.25
N PRO A 258 4.82 4.41 7.85
CA PRO A 258 6.25 4.53 8.09
C PRO A 258 7.11 4.52 6.81
N ALA A 259 6.58 4.07 5.67
CA ALA A 259 7.27 4.20 4.39
C ALA A 259 7.53 5.67 3.99
N ALA A 260 6.82 6.64 4.58
CA ALA A 260 7.06 8.06 4.38
C ALA A 260 8.23 8.64 5.21
N ALA A 261 8.76 7.88 6.17
CA ALA A 261 9.93 8.29 6.94
C ALA A 261 11.18 8.31 6.04
N ALA A 262 12.10 9.24 6.30
CA ALA A 262 13.33 9.38 5.52
C ALA A 262 14.25 8.16 5.65
N ARG A 263 14.35 7.61 6.87
CA ARG A 263 15.11 6.39 7.15
C ARG A 263 14.21 5.29 7.71
N ARG A 264 14.34 4.07 7.20
CA ARG A 264 13.53 2.89 7.55
C ARG A 264 14.47 1.73 7.83
N ILE A 265 14.49 1.26 9.08
CA ILE A 265 15.36 0.18 9.54
C ILE A 265 14.50 -1.04 9.86
N ALA A 266 14.77 -2.15 9.19
CA ALA A 266 14.08 -3.41 9.42
C ALA A 266 14.76 -4.24 10.51
N ALA A 267 14.00 -4.95 11.33
CA ALA A 267 14.50 -6.13 12.02
C ALA A 267 14.54 -7.32 11.05
N PRO A 268 15.37 -8.36 11.32
CA PRO A 268 15.46 -9.53 10.45
C PRO A 268 14.14 -10.28 10.25
N ASP A 269 13.20 -10.16 11.20
CA ASP A 269 11.89 -10.80 11.18
C ASP A 269 10.79 -9.99 10.48
N LEU A 270 11.14 -8.86 9.84
CA LEU A 270 10.18 -8.00 9.14
C LEU A 270 9.43 -8.80 8.05
N ILE A 271 8.12 -8.63 8.04
CA ILE A 271 7.19 -9.11 7.02
C ILE A 271 6.32 -7.94 6.57
N VAL A 272 6.37 -7.61 5.28
CA VAL A 272 5.55 -6.57 4.65
C VAL A 272 4.47 -7.21 3.77
N GLN A 273 3.25 -6.65 3.80
CA GLN A 273 2.13 -7.06 2.94
C GLN A 273 1.14 -5.92 2.69
N LEU A 274 0.57 -5.88 1.48
CA LEU A 274 -0.52 -4.97 1.09
C LEU A 274 -1.76 -5.77 0.66
N PRO A 275 -2.71 -6.07 1.58
CA PRO A 275 -3.86 -6.94 1.31
C PRO A 275 -5.08 -6.24 0.71
N GLU A 276 -5.05 -4.93 0.54
CA GLU A 276 -6.21 -4.06 0.29
C GLU A 276 -7.00 -4.46 -0.95
N LEU A 277 -6.32 -4.94 -2.00
CA LEU A 277 -6.99 -5.33 -3.23
C LEU A 277 -8.08 -6.36 -3.00
N ARG A 278 -7.85 -7.36 -2.11
CA ARG A 278 -8.84 -8.40 -1.80
C ARG A 278 -10.13 -7.83 -1.19
N MET A 279 -10.04 -6.65 -0.59
CA MET A 279 -11.15 -5.92 -0.01
C MET A 279 -11.89 -5.05 -1.04
N GLY A 280 -11.44 -4.99 -2.30
CA GLY A 280 -11.94 -4.01 -3.28
C GLY A 280 -11.41 -2.61 -3.02
N LEU A 281 -10.24 -2.50 -2.38
CA LEU A 281 -9.59 -1.25 -2.02
C LEU A 281 -8.17 -1.20 -2.61
N ILE A 282 -7.52 -0.06 -2.44
CA ILE A 282 -6.09 0.15 -2.72
C ILE A 282 -5.38 0.58 -1.43
N PRO A 283 -4.05 0.55 -1.35
CA PRO A 283 -3.32 1.25 -0.30
C PRO A 283 -3.81 2.71 -0.21
N GLY A 284 -4.19 3.17 0.97
CA GLY A 284 -4.94 4.41 1.17
C GLY A 284 -4.53 5.23 2.40
N ALA A 285 -3.46 4.83 3.08
CA ALA A 285 -2.86 5.52 4.22
C ALA A 285 -1.54 6.22 3.85
N GLY A 286 -1.37 6.52 2.57
CA GLY A 286 -0.17 7.07 1.95
C GLY A 286 0.66 6.08 1.15
N GLY A 287 0.25 4.81 1.07
CA GLY A 287 1.05 3.73 0.46
C GLY A 287 1.38 3.93 -1.01
N THR A 288 0.42 4.41 -1.80
CA THR A 288 0.66 4.69 -3.22
C THR A 288 1.56 5.90 -3.44
N ALA A 289 1.69 6.78 -2.44
CA ALA A 289 2.62 7.90 -2.47
C ALA A 289 4.01 7.54 -1.92
N SER A 290 4.08 6.88 -0.76
CA SER A 290 5.32 6.61 -0.03
C SER A 290 6.05 5.39 -0.56
N ILE A 291 5.36 4.25 -0.69
CA ILE A 291 5.97 3.00 -1.16
C ILE A 291 6.34 3.10 -2.63
N ALA A 292 5.50 3.73 -3.47
CA ALA A 292 5.82 3.91 -4.89
C ALA A 292 7.10 4.72 -5.10
N ARG A 293 7.38 5.73 -4.26
CA ARG A 293 8.64 6.49 -4.31
C ARG A 293 9.84 5.68 -3.83
N ALA A 294 9.65 4.75 -2.91
CA ALA A 294 10.71 3.89 -2.40
C ALA A 294 11.09 2.78 -3.39
N ILE A 295 10.10 2.07 -3.97
CA ILE A 295 10.36 0.85 -4.78
C ILE A 295 9.93 0.95 -6.24
N GLY A 296 9.39 2.08 -6.67
CA GLY A 296 8.79 2.27 -7.99
C GLY A 296 7.39 1.67 -8.08
N ARG A 297 6.56 2.21 -9.00
CA ARG A 297 5.18 1.76 -9.15
C ARG A 297 5.03 0.30 -9.57
N HIS A 298 5.96 -0.24 -10.35
CA HIS A 298 5.86 -1.61 -10.88
C HIS A 298 5.97 -2.67 -9.79
N ARG A 299 6.90 -2.49 -8.85
CA ARG A 299 7.07 -3.39 -7.71
C ARG A 299 5.92 -3.25 -6.72
N LEU A 300 5.46 -2.03 -6.47
CA LEU A 300 4.27 -1.78 -5.65
C LEU A 300 3.02 -2.43 -6.27
N MET A 301 2.83 -2.28 -7.58
CA MET A 301 1.71 -2.88 -8.30
C MET A 301 1.72 -4.40 -8.15
N TRP A 302 2.86 -5.06 -8.36
CA TRP A 302 2.98 -6.51 -8.16
C TRP A 302 2.66 -6.94 -6.72
N LEU A 303 3.21 -6.22 -5.73
CA LEU A 303 2.99 -6.50 -4.31
C LEU A 303 1.51 -6.43 -3.93
N ALA A 304 0.82 -5.37 -4.39
CA ALA A 304 -0.59 -5.13 -4.10
C ALA A 304 -1.53 -6.06 -4.89
N LEU A 305 -1.27 -6.30 -6.19
CA LEU A 305 -2.06 -7.23 -7.00
C LEU A 305 -2.04 -8.65 -6.44
N GLY A 306 -0.89 -9.12 -5.98
CA GLY A 306 -0.75 -10.47 -5.43
C GLY A 306 -1.15 -10.59 -3.96
N ALA A 307 -1.22 -9.46 -3.24
CA ALA A 307 -1.18 -9.41 -1.79
C ALA A 307 -0.02 -10.28 -1.22
N PHE A 308 1.15 -10.21 -1.89
CA PHE A 308 2.30 -11.03 -1.53
C PHE A 308 2.95 -10.55 -0.23
N ARG A 309 3.69 -11.45 0.41
CA ARG A 309 4.55 -11.13 1.55
C ARG A 309 5.99 -11.02 1.09
N ILE A 310 6.67 -9.97 1.50
CA ILE A 310 8.13 -9.83 1.35
C ILE A 310 8.77 -9.72 2.74
N GLY A 311 9.95 -10.32 2.88
CA GLY A 311 10.75 -10.25 4.11
C GLY A 311 11.77 -9.11 4.09
N ALA A 312 12.48 -8.91 5.20
CA ALA A 312 13.51 -7.88 5.36
C ALA A 312 14.52 -7.81 4.20
N GLY A 313 15.08 -8.95 3.78
CA GLY A 313 16.08 -9.00 2.70
C GLY A 313 15.55 -8.50 1.35
N GLN A 314 14.30 -8.84 1.00
CA GLN A 314 13.69 -8.36 -0.25
C GLN A 314 13.25 -6.89 -0.13
N ALA A 315 12.76 -6.48 1.04
CA ALA A 315 12.46 -5.07 1.32
C ALA A 315 13.71 -4.20 1.16
N LEU A 316 14.87 -4.65 1.66
CA LEU A 316 16.15 -3.97 1.51
C LEU A 316 16.59 -3.94 0.04
N ALA A 317 16.56 -5.08 -0.64
CA ALA A 317 16.95 -5.17 -2.06
C ALA A 317 16.07 -4.27 -2.98
N TRP A 318 14.85 -3.96 -2.55
CA TRP A 318 13.95 -3.07 -3.28
C TRP A 318 14.09 -1.60 -2.91
N GLY A 319 14.78 -1.27 -1.82
CA GLY A 319 14.85 0.09 -1.27
C GLY A 319 13.65 0.48 -0.39
N LEU A 320 12.76 -0.48 -0.06
CA LEU A 320 11.65 -0.22 0.85
C LEU A 320 12.14 0.06 2.27
N VAL A 321 13.26 -0.55 2.68
CA VAL A 321 13.99 -0.24 3.90
C VAL A 321 15.44 0.05 3.53
N ASP A 322 16.11 0.87 4.34
CA ASP A 322 17.47 1.35 4.07
C ASP A 322 18.54 0.46 4.73
N ASP A 323 18.17 -0.28 5.76
CA ASP A 323 19.07 -1.18 6.49
C ASP A 323 18.31 -2.30 7.22
N ILE A 324 19.04 -3.34 7.62
CA ILE A 324 18.56 -4.40 8.50
C ILE A 324 19.38 -4.35 9.79
N ALA A 325 18.71 -4.15 10.93
CA ALA A 325 19.35 -4.16 12.24
C ALA A 325 20.06 -5.50 12.49
N ALA A 326 21.26 -5.41 13.08
CA ALA A 326 22.09 -6.55 13.47
C ALA A 326 21.43 -7.43 14.54
#